data_AF-A0AAP8LA68-F1
#
_entry.id   AF-A0AAP8LA68-F1
#
_cell.length_a   1.000
_cell.length_b   1.000
_cell.length_c   1.000
_cell.angle_alpha   90.00
_cell.angle_beta   90.00
_cell.angle_gamma   90.00
#
_symmetry.space_group_name_H-M   'P 1'
#
loop_
_entity.id
_entity.type
_entity.pdbx_description
1 polymer ?
#
loop_
_entity_poly.entity_id
_entity_poly.type
_entity_poly.pdbx_seq_one_letter_code
_entity_poly.pdbx_strand_id
1 'polypeptide(L)'
;IGRKPVILWGTLIFAIAGCACAMAQSIDQLIGLRFLHGLAAAAASVVINALMRDMFTKDEFSRMMSFVILVMTIAPLLAPMIGGALLLWFSWHAIFWTMGAAALIG
;
A
#
# COMPACT_ATOMS: atom_id res chain seq x y z
N ILE A 1 15.57 -5.17 -19.50
CA ILE A 1 15.30 -4.06 -18.56
C ILE A 1 15.59 -4.58 -17.17
N GLY A 2 16.53 -3.96 -16.45
CA GLY A 2 16.99 -4.46 -15.15
C GLY A 2 15.95 -4.33 -14.05
N ARG A 3 16.08 -5.14 -12.99
CA ARG A 3 15.13 -5.23 -11.88
C ARG A 3 14.94 -3.89 -11.16
N LYS A 4 16.04 -3.19 -10.83
CA LYS A 4 16.05 -1.89 -10.12
C LYS A 4 15.13 -0.81 -10.72
N PRO A 5 15.20 -0.47 -12.02
CA PRO A 5 14.32 0.55 -12.59
C PRO A 5 12.84 0.16 -12.54
N VAL A 6 12.49 -1.11 -12.78
CA VAL A 6 11.10 -1.59 -12.71
C VAL A 6 10.52 -1.45 -11.30
N ILE A 7 11.33 -1.76 -10.29
CA ILE A 7 11.01 -1.61 -8.87
C ILE A 7 10.72 -0.15 -8.54
N LEU A 8 11.66 0.74 -8.87
CA LEU A 8 11.57 2.15 -8.52
C LEU A 8 10.33 2.79 -9.14
N TRP A 9 10.09 2.53 -10.43
CA TRP A 9 8.91 3.02 -11.13
C TRP A 9 7.61 2.41 -10.60
N GLY A 10 7.59 1.11 -10.29
CA GLY A 10 6.40 0.44 -9.74
C GLY A 10 5.99 1.01 -8.37
N THR A 11 6.95 1.21 -7.46
CA THR A 11 6.70 1.80 -6.14
C THR A 11 6.28 3.27 -6.25
N LEU A 12 6.93 4.07 -7.11
CA LEU A 12 6.54 5.46 -7.36
C LEU A 12 5.11 5.57 -7.90
N ILE A 13 4.75 4.75 -8.89
CA ILE A 13 3.41 4.75 -9.48
C ILE A 13 2.37 4.32 -8.43
N PHE A 14 2.67 3.33 -7.59
CA PHE A 14 1.80 2.92 -6.49
C PHE A 14 1.55 4.06 -5.50
N ALA A 15 2.60 4.73 -5.04
CA ALA A 15 2.49 5.86 -4.11
C ALA A 15 1.69 7.02 -4.70
N ILE A 16 1.97 7.39 -5.96
CA ILE A 16 1.27 8.47 -6.67
C ILE A 16 -0.21 8.11 -6.88
N ALA A 17 -0.51 6.89 -7.29
CA ALA A 17 -1.89 6.43 -7.49
C ALA A 17 -2.67 6.38 -6.17
N GLY A 18 -2.02 6.00 -5.06
CA GLY A 18 -2.61 6.07 -3.72
C GLY A 18 -2.94 7.48 -3.27
N CYS A 19 -2.03 8.43 -3.49
CA CYS A 19 -2.28 9.85 -3.21
C CYS A 19 -3.42 10.40 -4.07
N ALA A 20 -3.45 10.03 -5.36
CA ALA A 20 -4.53 10.42 -6.26
C ALA A 20 -5.88 9.88 -5.81
N CYS A 21 -5.97 8.60 -5.39
CA CYS A 21 -7.18 8.03 -4.80
C CYS A 21 -7.66 8.81 -3.57
N ALA A 22 -6.73 9.28 -2.73
CA ALA A 22 -7.06 10.07 -1.54
C ALA A 22 -7.62 11.46 -1.88
N MET A 23 -7.27 12.02 -3.04
CA MET A 23 -7.76 13.31 -3.54
C MET A 23 -9.03 13.20 -4.39
N ALA A 24 -9.61 12.01 -4.55
CA ALA A 24 -10.79 11.81 -5.37
C ALA A 24 -12.01 12.54 -4.77
N GLN A 25 -12.67 13.37 -5.56
CA GLN A 25 -13.83 14.18 -5.14
C GLN A 25 -15.17 13.57 -5.59
N SER A 26 -15.15 12.48 -6.35
CA SER A 26 -16.34 11.76 -6.79
C SER A 26 -16.10 10.25 -6.82
N ILE A 27 -17.20 9.48 -6.76
CA ILE A 27 -17.16 8.01 -6.77
C ILE A 27 -16.55 7.46 -8.05
N ASP A 28 -16.90 8.04 -9.21
CA ASP A 28 -16.40 7.57 -10.50
C ASP A 28 -14.89 7.81 -10.63
N GLN A 29 -14.41 8.95 -10.13
CA GLN A 29 -12.99 9.27 -10.06
C GLN A 29 -12.25 8.30 -9.13
N LEU A 30 -12.83 7.97 -7.97
CA LEU A 30 -12.26 7.02 -7.03
C LEU A 30 -12.15 5.60 -7.62
N ILE A 31 -13.16 5.17 -8.40
CA ILE A 31 -13.16 3.86 -9.07
C ILE A 31 -12.05 3.80 -10.12
N GLY A 32 -11.95 4.82 -10.99
CA GLY A 32 -10.91 4.89 -12.02
C GLY A 32 -9.50 4.90 -11.42
N LEU A 33 -9.30 5.65 -10.34
CA LEU A 33 -8.02 5.71 -9.63
C LEU A 33 -7.72 4.41 -8.88
N ARG A 34 -8.72 3.74 -8.28
CA ARG A 34 -8.54 2.40 -7.66
C ARG A 34 -8.15 1.34 -8.68
N PHE A 35 -8.66 1.42 -9.91
CA PHE A 35 -8.24 0.54 -10.98
C PHE A 35 -6.75 0.73 -11.30
N LEU A 36 -6.33 1.98 -11.49
CA LEU A 36 -4.92 2.32 -11.76
C LEU A 36 -4.01 1.93 -10.59
N HIS A 37 -4.46 2.19 -9.36
CA HIS A 37 -3.73 1.87 -8.14
C HIS A 37 -3.62 0.36 -7.93
N GLY A 38 -4.66 -0.42 -8.25
CA GLY A 38 -4.63 -1.88 -8.22
C GLY A 38 -3.63 -2.48 -9.22
N LEU A 39 -3.55 -1.91 -10.42
CA LEU A 39 -2.52 -2.30 -11.41
C LEU A 39 -1.10 -2.02 -10.90
N ALA A 40 -0.90 -0.86 -10.28
CA ALA A 40 0.38 -0.50 -9.66
C ALA A 40 0.72 -1.43 -8.47
N ALA A 41 -0.28 -1.82 -7.67
CA ALA A 41 -0.11 -2.73 -6.54
C ALA A 41 0.32 -4.13 -6.99
N ALA A 42 -0.22 -4.62 -8.12
CA ALA A 42 0.18 -5.89 -8.70
C ALA A 42 1.66 -5.89 -9.15
N ALA A 43 2.15 -4.76 -9.68
CA ALA A 43 3.56 -4.62 -10.00
C ALA A 43 4.44 -4.63 -8.73
N ALA A 44 4.00 -3.96 -7.65
CA ALA A 44 4.72 -3.89 -6.39
C ALA A 44 4.87 -5.26 -5.69
N SER A 45 3.85 -6.11 -5.72
CA SER A 45 3.88 -7.43 -5.06
C SER A 45 4.90 -8.42 -5.68
N VAL A 46 5.05 -8.37 -7.01
CA VAL A 46 6.07 -9.15 -7.74
C VAL A 46 7.48 -8.63 -7.44
N VAL A 47 7.60 -7.30 -7.38
CA VAL A 47 8.84 -6.58 -7.09
C VAL A 47 9.40 -6.88 -5.70
N ILE A 48 8.56 -6.89 -4.65
CA ILE A 48 8.98 -7.18 -3.27
C ILE A 48 9.58 -8.58 -3.17
N ASN A 49 8.94 -9.58 -3.77
CA ASN A 49 9.44 -10.96 -3.77
C ASN A 49 10.78 -11.09 -4.52
N ALA A 50 10.91 -10.41 -5.66
CA ALA A 50 12.16 -10.40 -6.42
C ALA A 50 13.30 -9.69 -5.67
N LEU A 51 13.03 -8.56 -5.01
CA LEU A 51 13.99 -7.82 -4.18
C LEU A 51 14.48 -8.63 -3.00
N MET A 52 13.55 -9.21 -2.25
CA MET A 52 13.89 -10.02 -1.08
C MET A 52 14.82 -11.16 -1.49
N ARG A 53 14.56 -11.79 -2.64
CA ARG A 53 15.38 -12.87 -3.19
C ARG A 53 16.74 -12.43 -3.72
N ASP A 54 16.89 -11.16 -4.09
CA ASP A 54 18.15 -10.57 -4.57
C ASP A 54 19.01 -9.96 -3.46
N MET A 55 18.39 -9.48 -2.38
CA MET A 55 19.06 -8.77 -1.30
C MET A 55 19.41 -9.66 -0.10
N PHE A 56 18.68 -10.76 0.10
CA PHE A 56 18.88 -11.63 1.27
C PHE A 56 19.48 -12.97 0.89
N THR A 57 20.39 -13.46 1.73
CA THR A 57 20.83 -14.85 1.68
C THR A 57 19.66 -15.79 2.03
N LYS A 58 19.75 -17.08 1.65
CA LYS A 58 18.64 -18.04 1.86
C LYS A 58 18.10 -18.06 3.30
N ASP A 59 18.97 -17.93 4.29
CA ASP A 59 18.61 -17.95 5.71
C ASP A 59 17.93 -16.64 6.17
N GLU A 60 18.33 -15.49 5.62
CA GLU A 60 17.74 -14.19 5.95
C GLU A 60 16.40 -13.96 5.25
N PHE A 61 16.24 -14.49 4.03
CA PHE A 61 15.03 -14.37 3.23
C PHE A 61 13.79 -14.90 3.96
N SER A 62 13.90 -16.09 4.54
CA SER A 62 12.79 -16.74 5.26
C SER A 62 12.34 -15.90 6.45
N ARG A 63 13.29 -15.41 7.26
CA ARG A 63 13.01 -14.57 8.44
C ARG A 63 12.33 -13.25 8.03
N MET A 64 12.82 -12.61 6.97
CA MET A 64 12.26 -11.35 6.50
C MET A 64 10.87 -11.55 5.88
N MET A 65 10.66 -12.63 5.12
CA MET A 65 9.35 -12.99 4.57
C MET A 65 8.33 -13.29 5.67
N SER A 66 8.71 -13.98 6.75
CA SER A 66 7.82 -14.21 7.89
C SER A 66 7.36 -12.89 8.52
N PHE A 67 8.25 -11.89 8.64
CA PHE A 67 7.87 -10.58 9.13
C PHE A 67 6.90 -9.85 8.19
N VAL A 68 7.16 -9.88 6.88
CA VAL A 68 6.25 -9.29 5.87
C VAL A 68 4.87 -9.94 5.94
N ILE A 69 4.79 -11.27 6.03
CA ILE A 69 3.52 -12.00 6.14
C ILE A 69 2.79 -11.65 7.44
N LEU A 70 3.51 -11.52 8.56
CA LEU A 70 2.94 -11.10 9.84
C LEU A 70 2.27 -9.73 9.72
N VAL A 71 2.98 -8.75 9.16
CA VAL A 71 2.45 -7.39 8.94
C VAL A 71 1.25 -7.41 7.99
N MET A 72 1.33 -8.16 6.88
CA MET A 72 0.24 -8.31 5.91
C MET A 72 -1.00 -8.99 6.49
N THR A 73 -0.85 -9.78 7.56
CA THR A 73 -1.96 -10.46 8.25
C THR A 73 -2.58 -9.55 9.32
N ILE A 74 -1.75 -8.83 10.07
CA ILE A 74 -2.20 -7.95 11.16
C ILE A 74 -2.82 -6.66 10.62
N ALA A 75 -2.24 -6.07 9.57
CA ALA A 75 -2.69 -4.77 9.06
C ALA A 75 -4.16 -4.76 8.60
N PRO A 76 -4.67 -5.75 7.83
CA PRO A 76 -6.08 -5.80 7.45
C PRO A 76 -7.02 -6.09 8.63
N LEU A 77 -6.52 -6.68 9.71
CA LEU A 77 -7.31 -6.94 10.92
C LEU A 77 -7.51 -5.64 11.71
N LEU A 78 -6.46 -4.83 11.82
CA LEU A 78 -6.49 -3.54 12.51
C LEU A 78 -7.21 -2.45 11.70
N ALA A 79 -7.10 -2.47 10.37
CA ALA A 79 -7.68 -1.45 9.49
C ALA A 79 -9.19 -1.18 9.71
N PRO A 80 -10.10 -2.18 9.73
CA PRO A 80 -11.52 -1.96 9.99
C PRO A 80 -11.81 -1.61 11.45
N MET A 81 -11.00 -2.08 12.41
CA MET A 81 -11.15 -1.68 13.82
C MET A 81 -10.86 -0.19 14.00
N ILE A 82 -9.77 0.29 13.40
CA ILE A 82 -9.38 1.70 13.44
C ILE A 82 -10.37 2.55 12.63
N GLY A 83 -10.71 2.14 11.41
CA GLY A 83 -11.67 2.84 10.55
C GLY A 83 -13.09 2.90 11.16
N GLY A 84 -13.53 1.80 11.78
CA GLY A 84 -14.79 1.74 12.52
C GLY A 84 -14.78 2.61 13.78
N ALA A 85 -13.69 2.60 14.54
CA ALA A 85 -13.54 3.49 15.70
C ALA A 85 -13.56 4.96 15.30
N LEU A 86 -12.92 5.33 14.18
CA LEU A 86 -13.00 6.68 13.61
C LEU A 86 -14.43 7.07 13.25
N LEU A 87 -15.21 6.15 12.67
CA LEU A 87 -16.61 6.39 12.29
C LEU A 87 -17.57 6.55 13.47
N LEU A 88 -17.21 6.06 14.66
CA LEU A 88 -18.04 6.22 15.87
C LEU A 88 -18.01 7.67 16.40
N TRP A 89 -16.91 8.39 16.18
CA TRP A 89 -16.68 9.73 16.74
C TRP A 89 -16.62 10.81 15.65
N PHE A 90 -16.32 10.43 14.41
CA PHE A 90 -16.15 11.34 13.26
C PHE A 90 -16.93 10.85 12.03
N SER A 91 -17.22 11.77 11.11
CA SER A 91 -17.81 11.39 9.81
C SER A 91 -16.83 10.60 8.94
N TRP A 92 -17.34 9.90 7.92
CA TRP A 92 -16.55 9.10 6.96
C TRP A 92 -15.38 9.86 6.29
N HIS A 93 -15.47 11.19 6.22
CA HIS A 93 -14.38 12.07 5.79
C HIS A 93 -13.09 11.92 6.63
N ALA A 94 -13.18 11.53 7.90
CA ALA A 94 -12.02 11.34 8.78
C ALA A 94 -11.13 10.16 8.35
N ILE A 95 -11.68 9.17 7.65
CA ILE A 95 -10.90 8.08 7.06
C ILE A 95 -9.93 8.63 6.01
N PHE A 96 -10.38 9.59 5.20
CA PHE A 96 -9.56 10.22 4.17
C PHE A 96 -8.47 11.11 4.77
N TRP A 97 -8.79 11.89 5.81
CA TRP A 97 -7.81 12.72 6.52
C TRP A 97 -6.73 11.89 7.24
N THR A 98 -7.10 10.77 7.86
CA THR A 98 -6.14 9.90 8.55
C THR A 98 -5.23 9.16 7.58
N MET A 99 -5.76 8.70 6.43
CA MET A 99 -4.94 8.16 5.35
C MET A 99 -3.98 9.21 4.77
N GLY A 100 -4.45 10.46 4.57
CA GLY A 100 -3.62 11.56 4.10
C GLY A 100 -2.49 11.93 5.07
N ALA A 101 -2.77 11.97 6.37
CA ALA A 101 -1.76 12.25 7.39
C ALA A 101 -0.71 11.14 7.50
N ALA A 102 -1.13 9.86 7.46
CA ALA A 102 -0.21 8.74 7.51
C ALA A 102 0.75 8.71 6.29
N ALA A 103 0.26 9.10 5.11
CA ALA A 103 1.08 9.20 3.89
C ALA A 103 2.12 10.34 3.92
N LEU A 104 1.93 11.37 4.76
CA LEU A 104 2.89 12.46 4.95
C LEU A 104 3.97 12.12 5.98
N ILE A 105 3.74 11.13 6.85
CA ILE A 105 4.63 10.76 7.95
C ILE A 105 5.57 9.60 7.56
N GLY A 106 5.19 8.80 6.56
CA GLY A 106 6.00 7.70 6.01
C GLY A 106 6.85 8.13 4.82
#